data_AF-A0A497C5R6-F1
#
_entry.id   AF-A0A497C5R6-F1
#
_cell.length_a   1.000
_cell.length_b   1.000
_cell.length_c   1.000
_cell.angle_alpha   90.00
_cell.angle_beta   90.00
_cell.angle_gamma   90.00
#
_symmetry.space_group_name_H-M   'P 1'
#
loop_
_entity.id
_entity.type
_entity.pdbx_description
1 polymer ?
#
loop_
_entity_poly.entity_id
_entity_poly.type
_entity_poly.pdbx_seq_one_letter_code
_entity_poly.pdbx_strand_id
1 'polypeptide(L)'
;MKGGRGRATSWSKPEEVQIKTRKPFLFSMMVSLFLFTSCAGEVDMGPTSTPDPMLMSIEERTIWDFDNLRNQINDLAATAAETPPEDLEPILHQLVKLIDEIREYEYPINAAQAHSTLFNFANSTTHCYMYEYDVHVRQMSDENLDVFYGDTDFCEQAKDFEETFDLYLQEMKELDS
;
A
#
# COMPACT_ATOMS: atom_id res chain seq x y z
N MET A 1 -35.68 -59.13 10.04
CA MET A 1 -37.11 -59.09 10.36
C MET A 1 -37.47 -57.67 10.78
N LYS A 2 -38.56 -57.13 10.20
CA LYS A 2 -39.49 -56.07 10.65
C LYS A 2 -38.92 -54.91 11.51
N GLY A 3 -39.09 -53.63 11.19
CA GLY A 3 -40.07 -52.95 10.34
C GLY A 3 -40.57 -51.68 11.05
N GLY A 4 -41.04 -50.68 10.28
CA GLY A 4 -41.76 -49.48 10.75
C GLY A 4 -40.91 -48.21 10.69
N ARG A 5 -40.93 -47.35 9.65
CA ARG A 5 -42.02 -46.56 9.03
C ARG A 5 -42.88 -45.78 10.02
N GLY A 6 -42.60 -44.48 10.11
CA GLY A 6 -43.55 -43.42 10.47
C GLY A 6 -43.29 -42.20 9.58
N ARG A 7 -44.17 -41.97 8.61
CA ARG A 7 -44.26 -40.79 7.74
C ARG A 7 -45.60 -40.12 8.06
N ALA A 8 -45.58 -38.83 8.37
CA ALA A 8 -46.73 -37.92 8.30
C ALA A 8 -46.14 -36.51 8.06
N THR A 9 -46.20 -35.91 6.87
CA THR A 9 -47.31 -35.29 6.10
C THR A 9 -48.01 -34.12 6.78
N SER A 10 -47.68 -32.92 6.31
CA SER A 10 -48.47 -31.67 6.27
C SER A 10 -47.52 -30.62 5.64
N TRP A 11 -47.61 -30.10 4.40
CA TRP A 11 -48.67 -29.66 3.48
C TRP A 11 -49.56 -28.51 3.95
N SER A 12 -49.00 -27.30 3.89
CA SER A 12 -49.66 -26.02 3.51
C SER A 12 -48.65 -24.88 3.75
N LYS A 13 -48.41 -23.86 2.93
CA LYS A 13 -48.85 -23.39 1.60
C LYS A 13 -47.88 -22.23 1.25
N PRO A 14 -47.51 -21.95 -0.01
CA PRO A 14 -46.69 -20.80 -0.36
C PRO A 14 -47.54 -19.62 -0.86
N GLU A 15 -47.42 -18.45 -0.25
CA GLU A 15 -47.90 -17.11 -0.69
C GLU A 15 -47.42 -16.13 0.40
N GLU A 16 -46.72 -15.02 0.16
CA GLU A 16 -46.84 -14.03 -0.89
C GLU A 16 -45.47 -13.54 -1.39
N VAL A 17 -45.36 -13.41 -2.71
CA VAL A 17 -44.33 -12.61 -3.37
C VAL A 17 -44.83 -11.16 -3.39
N GLN A 18 -44.27 -10.30 -2.54
CA GLN A 18 -44.43 -8.86 -2.66
C GLN A 18 -43.35 -8.31 -3.61
N ILE A 19 -43.59 -8.41 -4.92
CA ILE A 19 -42.87 -7.61 -5.92
C ILE A 19 -43.33 -6.17 -5.75
N LYS A 20 -42.54 -5.36 -5.03
CA LYS A 20 -42.72 -3.91 -5.00
C LYS A 20 -41.74 -3.25 -5.97
N THR A 21 -42.23 -3.11 -7.19
CA THR A 21 -42.03 -2.00 -8.13
C THR A 21 -40.66 -1.31 -8.14
N ARG A 22 -39.88 -1.61 -9.18
CA ARG A 22 -38.80 -0.75 -9.70
C ARG A 22 -39.34 0.67 -9.92
N LYS A 23 -38.64 1.68 -9.38
CA LYS A 23 -38.68 3.06 -9.88
C LYS A 23 -37.31 3.38 -10.52
N PRO A 24 -37.22 3.48 -11.86
CA PRO A 24 -36.08 4.10 -12.51
C PRO A 24 -36.47 5.53 -12.92
N PHE A 25 -35.82 6.54 -12.33
CA PHE A 25 -35.72 7.97 -12.74
C PHE A 25 -35.42 8.77 -11.45
N LEU A 26 -34.36 9.57 -11.33
CA LEU A 26 -33.97 10.66 -12.21
C LEU A 26 -32.45 10.88 -12.18
N PHE A 27 -31.91 11.02 -13.39
CA PHE A 27 -30.71 11.77 -13.72
C PHE A 27 -30.79 13.17 -13.09
N SER A 28 -29.88 13.53 -12.20
CA SER A 28 -29.66 14.92 -11.79
C SER A 28 -28.22 15.27 -12.11
N MET A 29 -28.00 15.67 -13.36
CA MET A 29 -26.83 16.44 -13.75
C MET A 29 -26.96 17.83 -13.13
N MET A 30 -26.21 18.09 -12.05
CA MET A 30 -25.84 19.45 -11.67
C MET A 30 -24.59 19.83 -12.45
N VAL A 31 -24.79 20.22 -13.72
CA VAL A 31 -23.88 21.12 -14.40
C VAL A 31 -24.25 22.52 -13.91
N SER A 32 -23.51 23.04 -12.95
CA SER A 32 -23.61 24.45 -12.53
C SER A 32 -22.25 25.09 -12.68
N LEU A 33 -22.14 25.79 -13.81
CA LEU A 33 -21.27 26.90 -14.16
C LEU A 33 -20.36 27.46 -13.06
N PHE A 34 -19.07 27.44 -13.41
CA PHE A 34 -18.10 28.53 -13.21
C PHE A 34 -18.69 29.84 -12.70
N LEU A 35 -18.28 30.24 -11.50
CA LEU A 35 -18.10 31.64 -11.15
C LEU A 35 -16.63 31.86 -10.81
N PHE A 36 -15.99 32.61 -11.72
CA PHE A 36 -14.70 33.23 -11.55
C PHE A 36 -14.69 34.08 -10.28
N THR A 37 -13.91 33.69 -9.28
CA THR A 37 -13.40 34.61 -8.25
C THR A 37 -11.92 34.83 -8.54
N SER A 38 -11.68 35.92 -9.30
CA SER A 38 -10.50 36.77 -9.28
C SER A 38 -9.22 36.20 -8.66
N CYS A 39 -8.25 35.92 -9.53
CA CYS A 39 -6.83 35.93 -9.22
C CYS A 39 -6.45 37.29 -8.62
N ALA A 40 -6.11 37.31 -7.33
CA ALA A 40 -5.28 38.33 -6.70
C ALA A 40 -4.71 37.73 -5.40
N GLY A 41 -3.80 36.79 -5.60
CA GLY A 41 -2.92 36.27 -4.56
C GLY A 41 -1.78 35.63 -5.32
N GLU A 42 -0.62 36.29 -5.35
CA GLU A 42 0.63 35.67 -5.76
C GLU A 42 0.83 34.44 -4.87
N VAL A 43 0.39 33.29 -5.38
CA VAL A 43 0.96 32.03 -4.94
C VAL A 43 2.30 32.01 -5.68
N ASP A 44 3.36 32.30 -4.94
CA ASP A 44 4.71 31.97 -5.33
C ASP A 44 4.74 30.46 -5.57
N MET A 45 4.38 30.07 -6.80
CA MET A 45 4.61 28.73 -7.29
C MET A 45 6.11 28.64 -7.49
N GLY A 46 6.79 28.27 -6.40
CA GLY A 46 8.15 27.75 -6.48
C GLY A 46 8.24 26.76 -7.65
N PRO A 47 9.41 26.67 -8.30
CA PRO A 47 9.54 26.00 -9.58
C PRO A 47 8.94 24.59 -9.53
N THR A 48 7.86 24.38 -10.29
CA THR A 48 7.22 23.08 -10.55
C THR A 48 8.04 22.26 -11.55
N SER A 49 9.37 22.35 -11.49
CA SER A 49 10.26 21.56 -12.31
C SER A 49 10.63 20.31 -11.53
N THR A 50 9.93 19.20 -11.77
CA THR A 50 10.63 17.90 -11.70
C THR A 50 11.87 18.06 -12.59
N PRO A 51 13.09 17.98 -12.04
CA PRO A 51 14.26 18.32 -12.82
C PRO A 51 14.37 17.33 -13.99
N ASP A 52 14.75 17.82 -15.18
CA ASP A 52 14.89 16.96 -16.35
C ASP A 52 15.95 15.90 -16.04
N PRO A 53 15.60 14.60 -16.02
CA PRO A 53 16.56 13.55 -15.71
C PRO A 53 17.79 13.62 -16.61
N MET A 54 17.66 14.07 -17.86
CA MET A 54 18.78 14.18 -18.81
C MET A 54 19.81 15.24 -18.44
N LEU A 55 19.47 16.17 -17.55
CA LEU A 55 20.35 17.24 -17.10
C LEU A 55 20.98 16.98 -15.73
N MET A 56 20.53 15.94 -15.02
CA MET A 56 21.07 15.56 -13.72
C MET A 56 22.40 14.83 -13.84
N SER A 57 23.29 15.07 -12.89
CA SER A 57 24.43 14.19 -12.61
C SER A 57 23.95 12.79 -12.20
N ILE A 58 24.86 11.81 -12.18
CA ILE A 58 24.53 10.45 -11.73
C ILE A 58 24.15 10.49 -10.25
N GLU A 59 24.84 11.31 -9.47
CA GLU A 59 24.61 11.53 -8.05
C GLU A 59 23.25 12.19 -7.79
N GLU A 60 22.94 13.30 -8.47
CA GLU A 60 21.65 14.01 -8.38
C GLU A 60 20.49 13.07 -8.73
N ARG A 61 20.65 12.30 -9.81
CA ARG A 61 19.64 11.32 -10.22
C ARG A 61 19.47 10.22 -9.17
N THR A 62 20.56 9.68 -8.63
CA THR A 62 20.50 8.63 -7.61
C THR A 62 19.79 9.12 -6.35
N ILE A 63 20.10 10.34 -5.89
CA ILE A 63 19.43 10.98 -4.76
C ILE A 63 17.94 11.11 -5.03
N TRP A 64 17.56 11.59 -6.22
CA TRP A 64 16.17 11.77 -6.62
C TRP A 64 15.41 10.43 -6.69
N ASP A 65 16.00 9.42 -7.31
CA ASP A 65 15.41 8.08 -7.43
C ASP A 65 15.22 7.43 -6.05
N PHE A 66 16.21 7.56 -5.15
CA PHE A 66 16.12 7.05 -3.78
C PHE A 66 15.04 7.75 -2.95
N ASP A 67 14.94 9.07 -3.03
CA ASP A 67 13.88 9.85 -2.38
C ASP A 67 12.50 9.41 -2.88
N ASN A 68 12.35 9.24 -4.20
CA ASN A 68 11.13 8.79 -4.83
C ASN A 68 10.73 7.36 -4.42
N LEU A 69 11.68 6.42 -4.38
CA LEU A 69 11.43 5.04 -3.92
C LEU A 69 11.02 5.00 -2.45
N ARG A 70 11.70 5.76 -1.58
CA ARG A 70 11.33 5.91 -0.16
C ARG A 70 9.91 6.45 0.00
N ASN A 71 9.52 7.47 -0.76
CA ASN A 71 8.17 8.03 -0.71
C ASN A 71 7.12 7.02 -1.20
N GLN A 72 7.39 6.25 -2.25
CA GLN A 72 6.48 5.18 -2.70
C GLN A 72 6.28 4.09 -1.64
N ILE A 73 7.34 3.68 -0.92
CA ILE A 73 7.22 2.73 0.20
C ILE A 73 6.32 3.31 1.28
N ASN A 74 6.52 4.58 1.64
CA ASN A 74 5.74 5.27 2.66
C ASN A 74 4.26 5.43 2.27
N ASP A 75 3.97 5.77 1.03
CA ASP A 75 2.59 5.87 0.53
C ASP A 75 1.87 4.51 0.59
N LEU A 76 2.56 3.44 0.21
CA LEU A 76 2.03 2.08 0.32
C LEU A 76 1.87 1.63 1.78
N ALA A 77 2.82 1.96 2.66
CA ALA A 77 2.74 1.66 4.08
C ALA A 77 1.57 2.38 4.75
N ALA A 78 1.38 3.68 4.45
CA ALA A 78 0.25 4.45 4.93
C ALA A 78 -1.08 3.84 4.44
N THR A 79 -1.13 3.44 3.16
CA THR A 79 -2.30 2.77 2.60
C THR A 79 -2.56 1.42 3.30
N ALA A 80 -1.51 0.61 3.53
CA ALA A 80 -1.60 -0.67 4.22
C ALA A 80 -2.12 -0.51 5.66
N ALA A 81 -1.62 0.48 6.40
CA ALA A 81 -2.03 0.75 7.78
C ALA A 81 -3.53 1.08 7.93
N GLU A 82 -4.16 1.63 6.89
CA GLU A 82 -5.59 1.93 6.86
C GLU A 82 -6.44 0.82 6.21
N THR A 83 -5.79 -0.21 5.65
CA THR A 83 -6.45 -1.27 4.89
C THR A 83 -6.77 -2.46 5.80
N PRO A 84 -8.01 -2.99 5.77
CA PRO A 84 -8.34 -4.21 6.49
C PRO A 84 -7.46 -5.40 6.04
N PRO A 85 -7.12 -6.35 6.93
CA PRO A 85 -6.24 -7.46 6.59
C PRO A 85 -6.66 -8.27 5.35
N GLU A 86 -7.97 -8.48 5.14
CA GLU A 86 -8.51 -9.19 3.96
C GLU A 86 -8.17 -8.53 2.61
N ASP A 87 -7.89 -7.22 2.62
CA ASP A 87 -7.65 -6.40 1.43
C ASP A 87 -6.16 -6.01 1.26
N LEU A 88 -5.25 -6.54 2.10
CA LEU A 88 -3.82 -6.18 2.08
C LEU A 88 -3.04 -6.79 0.90
N GLU A 89 -3.48 -7.93 0.34
CA GLU A 89 -2.73 -8.67 -0.69
C GLU A 89 -2.26 -7.81 -1.88
N PRO A 90 -3.11 -6.94 -2.48
CA PRO A 90 -2.67 -6.10 -3.60
C PRO A 90 -1.61 -5.06 -3.22
N ILE A 91 -1.60 -4.60 -1.97
CA ILE A 91 -0.61 -3.64 -1.47
C ILE A 91 0.71 -4.35 -1.21
N LEU A 92 0.66 -5.54 -0.60
CA LEU A 92 1.83 -6.40 -0.40
C LEU A 92 2.51 -6.76 -1.72
N HIS A 93 1.75 -7.08 -2.77
CA HIS A 93 2.32 -7.29 -4.11
C HIS A 93 3.03 -6.06 -4.67
N GLN A 94 2.53 -4.85 -4.40
CA GLN A 94 3.20 -3.61 -4.84
C GLN A 94 4.48 -3.36 -4.05
N LEU A 95 4.47 -3.59 -2.74
CA LEU A 95 5.67 -3.49 -1.90
C LEU A 95 6.75 -4.50 -2.31
N VAL A 96 6.39 -5.76 -2.58
CA VAL A 96 7.32 -6.78 -3.08
C VAL A 96 7.92 -6.37 -4.43
N LYS A 97 7.11 -5.81 -5.33
CA LYS A 97 7.61 -5.30 -6.60
C LYS A 97 8.63 -4.15 -6.41
N LEU A 98 8.38 -3.24 -5.48
CA LEU A 98 9.34 -2.18 -5.15
C LEU A 98 10.64 -2.73 -4.56
N ILE A 99 10.58 -3.78 -3.73
CA ILE A 99 11.79 -4.46 -3.22
C ILE A 99 12.64 -4.97 -4.38
N ASP A 100 12.04 -5.59 -5.39
CA ASP A 100 12.77 -6.10 -6.55
C ASP A 100 13.34 -4.95 -7.40
N GLU A 101 12.58 -3.87 -7.60
CA GLU A 101 13.07 -2.65 -8.28
C GLU A 101 14.28 -2.05 -7.55
N ILE A 102 14.22 -1.93 -6.22
CA ILE A 102 15.34 -1.44 -5.41
C ILE A 102 16.52 -2.40 -5.54
N ARG A 103 16.31 -3.71 -5.41
CA ARG A 103 17.39 -4.71 -5.48
C ARG A 103 18.16 -4.65 -6.79
N GLU A 104 17.47 -4.43 -7.89
CA GLU A 104 18.04 -4.39 -9.24
C GLU A 104 18.58 -3.00 -9.64
N TYR A 105 18.31 -1.96 -8.84
CA TYR A 105 18.74 -0.59 -9.13
C TYR A 105 20.27 -0.48 -9.18
N GLU A 106 20.80 0.15 -10.23
CA GLU A 106 22.23 0.44 -10.39
C GLU A 106 22.58 1.78 -9.74
N TYR A 107 23.57 1.80 -8.85
CA TYR A 107 23.97 2.98 -8.09
C TYR A 107 25.49 3.16 -8.01
N PRO A 108 25.98 4.39 -7.83
CA PRO A 108 27.40 4.64 -7.61
C PRO A 108 27.87 4.13 -6.24
N ILE A 109 29.15 3.81 -6.11
CA ILE A 109 29.69 3.13 -4.91
C ILE A 109 29.48 3.88 -3.59
N ASN A 110 29.44 5.22 -3.65
CA ASN A 110 29.16 6.08 -2.49
C ASN A 110 27.72 5.97 -1.99
N ALA A 111 26.79 5.49 -2.82
CA ALA A 111 25.38 5.31 -2.48
C ALA A 111 25.05 3.94 -1.88
N ALA A 112 26.04 3.04 -1.72
CA ALA A 112 25.81 1.66 -1.30
C ALA A 112 25.14 1.52 0.08
N GLN A 113 25.46 2.41 1.03
CA GLN A 113 24.85 2.40 2.37
C GLN A 113 23.40 2.86 2.35
N ALA A 114 23.10 3.93 1.60
CA ALA A 114 21.74 4.38 1.38
C ALA A 114 20.90 3.30 0.67
N HIS A 115 21.44 2.68 -0.38
CA HIS A 115 20.77 1.58 -1.09
C HIS A 115 20.45 0.40 -0.18
N SER A 116 21.45 -0.11 0.54
CA SER A 116 21.25 -1.25 1.44
C SER A 116 20.21 -0.96 2.52
N THR A 117 20.19 0.27 3.03
CA THR A 117 19.24 0.68 4.06
C THR A 117 17.83 0.86 3.48
N LEU A 118 17.70 1.44 2.28
CA LEU A 118 16.43 1.55 1.55
C LEU A 118 15.82 0.17 1.26
N PHE A 119 16.65 -0.79 0.84
CA PHE A 119 16.23 -2.17 0.63
C PHE A 119 15.70 -2.81 1.91
N ASN A 120 16.42 -2.65 3.03
CA ASN A 120 16.00 -3.19 4.31
C ASN A 120 14.73 -2.50 4.84
N PHE A 121 14.58 -1.19 4.61
CA PHE A 121 13.35 -0.46 4.90
C PHE A 121 12.17 -1.07 4.13
N ALA A 122 12.27 -1.22 2.81
CA ALA A 122 11.23 -1.83 1.99
C ALA A 122 10.87 -3.26 2.45
N ASN A 123 11.89 -4.06 2.77
CA ASN A 123 11.73 -5.45 3.19
C ASN A 123 11.04 -5.56 4.56
N SER A 124 11.49 -4.79 5.55
CA SER A 124 10.88 -4.76 6.88
C SER A 124 9.46 -4.21 6.85
N THR A 125 9.18 -3.18 6.06
CA THR A 125 7.82 -2.67 5.81
C THR A 125 6.92 -3.75 5.24
N THR A 126 7.40 -4.51 4.26
CA THR A 126 6.64 -5.63 3.69
C THR A 126 6.34 -6.70 4.74
N HIS A 127 7.34 -7.08 5.55
CA HIS A 127 7.14 -8.07 6.60
C HIS A 127 6.19 -7.62 7.71
N CYS A 128 6.20 -6.33 8.07
CA CYS A 128 5.27 -5.73 9.03
C CYS A 128 3.82 -6.02 8.63
N TYR A 129 3.43 -5.74 7.38
CA TYR A 129 2.06 -5.95 6.91
C TYR A 129 1.76 -7.38 6.45
N MET A 130 2.77 -8.13 5.99
CA MET A 130 2.60 -9.54 5.63
C MET A 130 2.24 -10.38 6.85
N TYR A 131 2.77 -10.03 8.02
CA TYR A 131 2.38 -10.67 9.28
C TYR A 131 0.87 -10.53 9.56
N GLU A 132 0.31 -9.32 9.39
CA GLU A 132 -1.11 -9.06 9.60
C GLU A 132 -1.99 -9.85 8.61
N TYR A 133 -1.60 -9.87 7.33
CA TYR A 133 -2.27 -10.65 6.30
C TYR A 133 -2.23 -12.16 6.60
N ASP A 134 -1.07 -12.69 6.98
CA ASP A 134 -0.89 -14.10 7.33
C ASP A 134 -1.77 -14.52 8.51
N VAL A 135 -1.86 -13.69 9.54
CA VAL A 135 -2.75 -13.94 10.70
C VAL A 135 -4.20 -14.05 10.23
N HIS A 136 -4.64 -13.17 9.33
CA HIS A 136 -5.98 -13.20 8.77
C HIS A 136 -6.25 -14.47 7.93
N VAL A 137 -5.36 -14.80 6.99
CA VAL A 137 -5.48 -16.00 6.14
C VAL A 137 -5.58 -17.27 7.01
N ARG A 138 -4.84 -17.32 8.12
CA ARG A 138 -4.89 -18.47 9.04
C ARG A 138 -6.17 -18.55 9.84
N GLN A 139 -6.71 -17.43 10.31
CA GLN A 139 -8.02 -17.42 10.98
C GLN A 139 -9.14 -17.93 10.08
N MET A 140 -8.98 -17.83 8.76
CA MET A 140 -9.89 -18.41 7.77
C MET A 140 -9.63 -19.90 7.47
N SER A 141 -8.46 -20.43 7.85
CA SER A 141 -8.11 -21.85 7.68
C SER A 141 -8.40 -22.64 8.96
N ASP A 142 -8.99 -23.83 8.84
CA ASP A 142 -9.20 -24.75 9.99
C ASP A 142 -7.88 -25.35 10.54
N GLU A 143 -6.72 -24.95 10.01
CA GLU A 143 -5.40 -25.42 10.40
C GLU A 143 -4.72 -24.41 11.35
N ASN A 144 -4.61 -24.79 12.63
CA ASN A 144 -3.75 -24.10 13.60
C ASN A 144 -2.27 -24.35 13.27
N LEU A 145 -1.75 -23.64 12.28
CA LEU A 145 -0.32 -23.58 11.98
C LEU A 145 0.33 -22.45 12.78
N ASP A 146 1.07 -22.82 13.83
CA ASP A 146 2.02 -21.94 14.51
C ASP A 146 3.13 -21.57 13.53
N VAL A 147 3.19 -20.31 13.10
CA VAL A 147 4.39 -19.79 12.46
C VAL A 147 5.17 -19.03 13.51
N PHE A 148 6.34 -19.56 13.77
CA PHE A 148 7.36 -18.92 14.58
C PHE A 148 7.99 -17.79 13.77
N TYR A 149 7.31 -16.65 13.70
CA TYR A 149 8.02 -15.40 13.52
C TYR A 149 8.72 -15.17 14.86
N GLY A 150 10.06 -15.05 14.86
CA GLY A 150 10.79 -14.73 16.08
C GLY A 150 10.26 -13.45 16.72
N ASP A 151 10.76 -13.09 17.89
CA ASP A 151 10.39 -11.91 18.69
C ASP A 151 10.79 -10.57 18.01
N THR A 152 10.70 -10.52 16.69
CA THR A 152 11.22 -9.51 15.78
C THR A 152 10.07 -8.64 15.34
N ASP A 153 9.99 -7.43 15.88
CA ASP A 153 9.03 -6.41 15.44
C ASP A 153 9.54 -5.79 14.12
N PHE A 154 9.02 -6.29 13.00
CA PHE A 154 9.37 -5.77 11.67
C PHE A 154 8.91 -4.33 11.45
N CYS A 155 7.87 -3.88 12.15
CA CYS A 155 7.38 -2.51 12.05
C CYS A 155 8.33 -1.53 12.78
N GLU A 156 8.92 -1.95 13.90
CA GLU A 156 10.00 -1.20 14.57
C GLU A 156 11.26 -1.15 13.69
N GLN A 157 11.67 -2.28 13.12
CA GLN A 157 12.82 -2.30 12.20
C GLN A 157 12.62 -1.43 10.97
N ALA A 158 11.40 -1.39 10.42
CA ALA A 158 11.09 -0.52 9.29
C ALA A 158 11.38 0.95 9.64
N LYS A 159 10.99 1.41 10.84
CA LYS A 159 11.28 2.78 11.30
C LYS A 159 12.78 3.03 11.47
N ASP A 160 13.49 2.10 12.11
CA ASP A 160 14.94 2.24 12.31
C ASP A 160 15.69 2.36 10.96
N PHE A 161 15.28 1.56 9.96
CA PHE A 161 15.84 1.65 8.62
C PHE A 161 15.42 2.92 7.88
N GLU A 162 14.17 3.38 8.02
CA GLU A 162 13.74 4.66 7.44
C GLU A 162 14.58 5.82 7.97
N GLU A 163 14.75 5.92 9.29
CA GLU A 163 15.54 6.98 9.93
C GLU A 163 17.01 6.91 9.49
N THR A 164 17.59 5.71 9.45
CA THR A 164 18.97 5.51 9.00
C THR A 164 19.13 5.85 7.52
N PHE A 165 18.13 5.54 6.69
CA PHE A 165 18.15 5.87 5.27
C PHE A 165 18.08 7.39 5.07
N ASP A 166 17.20 8.09 5.79
CA ASP A 166 17.07 9.54 5.71
C ASP A 166 18.41 10.24 6.08
N LEU A 167 19.16 9.69 7.04
CA LEU A 167 20.53 10.15 7.34
C LEU A 167 21.49 9.96 6.17
N TYR A 168 21.56 8.76 5.58
CA TYR A 168 22.46 8.51 4.45
C TYR A 168 22.09 9.32 3.20
N LEU A 169 20.78 9.52 2.96
CA LEU A 169 20.31 10.34 1.85
C LEU A 169 20.71 11.81 2.05
N GLN A 170 20.65 12.31 3.29
CA GLN A 170 21.13 13.65 3.63
C GLN A 170 22.65 13.79 3.43
N GLU A 171 23.43 12.81 3.87
CA GLU A 171 24.89 12.80 3.62
C GLU A 171 25.21 12.84 2.12
N MET A 172 24.46 12.10 1.29
CA MET A 172 24.61 12.15 -0.16
C MET A 172 24.28 13.54 -0.73
N LYS A 173 23.19 14.17 -0.27
CA LYS A 173 22.79 15.54 -0.67
C LYS A 173 23.88 16.57 -0.34
N GLU A 174 24.56 16.41 0.80
CA GLU A 174 25.64 17.32 1.23
C GLU A 174 26.94 17.15 0.42
N LEU A 175 27.23 15.94 -0.06
CA LEU A 175 28.42 15.66 -0.88
C LEU A 175 28.28 16.13 -2.33
N ASP A 176 27.05 16.30 -2.82
CA ASP A 176 26.71 16.78 -4.16
C ASP A 176 26.63 18.33 -4.24
N SER A 177 26.67 19.01 -3.09
CA SER A 177 26.60 20.48 -2.92
C SER A 177 27.95 21.19 -3.12
#